data_AF-X5MMP4-F1
#
_entry.id   AF-X5MMP4-F1
#
_cell.length_a   1.000
_cell.length_b   1.000
_cell.length_c   1.000
_cell.angle_alpha   90.00
_cell.angle_beta   90.00
_cell.angle_gamma   90.00
#
_symmetry.space_group_name_H-M   'P 1'
#
loop_
_entity.id
_entity.type
_entity.pdbx_description
1 polymer ?
#
loop_
_entity_poly.entity_id
_entity_poly.type
_entity_poly.pdbx_seq_one_letter_code
_entity_poly.pdbx_strand_id
1 'polypeptide(L)'
;MRFRAALSAIVLSVGAAATALPATAATNVVYILDASNSMWGQIDGTAKIETAREVMTDLLGNVSDGTTIGLLAYGHRSEGACDDIEVLAGLGAATPEDLIAKLNELKPTGKTPIAGALQAAGETFATNDANNNIILISDGIETCNGDPCAVAADLAGAGVDTKVHAVGFDVDSAAREQLECIAEKGNGSYYNASSASELKVALAEVVDVVEAAPEPEPEPVAEPTSSQYFFDDFDTKLSEDWVINNPNEDAYLVEDGSLLMINSAVGGFGVETAQNVVVLKRPLPEGDWDANMVFTGEIKTGRDVIMFGLYTDSLNFLTSQFYTSIGCCNCSSAGLGNLKSSKGVLTQFNIPIIGSQFGCGAMEEAPFRAELAENETQPIRLSLHKRGRSYHVSAYRGDKTDAGEPIVFTTDPLTSLRSPGELAFTIGKYEQAEGEIMLMIDSIEIVSVTE
;
A
#
# COMPACT_ATOMS: atom_id res chain seq x y z
N MET A 1 17.11 -30.55 -76.98
CA MET A 1 16.73 -29.12 -77.13
C MET A 1 15.24 -29.08 -77.47
N ARG A 2 14.31 -28.45 -76.76
CA ARG A 2 14.30 -27.56 -75.58
C ARG A 2 12.99 -27.82 -74.81
N PHE A 3 13.06 -27.65 -73.49
CA PHE A 3 12.03 -27.83 -72.48
C PHE A 3 10.76 -26.98 -72.70
N ARG A 4 9.59 -27.55 -72.39
CA ARG A 4 8.33 -26.84 -72.12
C ARG A 4 8.27 -26.51 -70.61
N ALA A 5 8.11 -25.23 -70.27
CA ALA A 5 7.91 -24.77 -68.90
C ALA A 5 6.44 -24.96 -68.48
N ALA A 6 6.22 -25.58 -67.33
CA ALA A 6 4.93 -25.67 -66.66
C ALA A 6 4.85 -24.60 -65.56
N LEU A 7 3.76 -23.84 -65.55
CA LEU A 7 3.46 -22.79 -64.57
C LEU A 7 2.56 -23.39 -63.48
N SER A 8 3.07 -23.56 -62.26
CA SER A 8 2.27 -23.97 -61.09
C SER A 8 1.60 -22.74 -60.46
N ALA A 9 0.27 -22.78 -60.34
CA ALA A 9 -0.50 -21.81 -59.58
C ALA A 9 -0.58 -22.25 -58.11
N ILE A 10 -0.13 -21.39 -57.19
CA ILE A 10 -0.25 -21.56 -55.74
C ILE A 10 -1.57 -20.89 -55.33
N VAL A 11 -2.49 -21.66 -54.74
CA VAL A 11 -3.74 -21.17 -54.15
C VAL A 11 -3.47 -20.89 -52.67
N LEU A 12 -3.61 -19.62 -52.26
CA LEU A 12 -3.48 -19.18 -50.87
C LEU A 12 -4.84 -19.31 -50.18
N SER A 13 -4.96 -20.21 -49.22
CA SER A 13 -6.13 -20.37 -48.34
C SER A 13 -6.09 -19.36 -47.19
N VAL A 14 -7.03 -18.41 -47.18
CA VAL A 14 -7.26 -17.48 -46.06
C VAL A 14 -8.05 -18.21 -44.97
N GLY A 15 -7.42 -18.48 -43.84
CA GLY A 15 -8.09 -19.00 -42.64
C GLY A 15 -8.82 -17.88 -41.91
N ALA A 16 -10.13 -18.02 -41.72
CA ALA A 16 -10.91 -17.15 -40.86
C ALA A 16 -10.63 -17.51 -39.39
N ALA A 17 -9.94 -16.63 -38.67
CA ALA A 17 -9.81 -16.72 -37.23
C ALA A 17 -11.13 -16.28 -36.59
N ALA A 18 -11.81 -17.20 -35.89
CA ALA A 18 -12.93 -16.88 -35.04
C ALA A 18 -12.39 -16.19 -33.78
N THR A 19 -12.73 -14.92 -33.59
CA THR A 19 -12.48 -14.17 -32.36
C THR A 19 -13.41 -14.71 -31.28
N ALA A 20 -12.87 -15.39 -30.27
CA ALA A 20 -13.59 -15.68 -29.04
C ALA A 20 -13.83 -14.36 -28.30
N LEU A 21 -15.09 -14.07 -27.96
CA LEU A 21 -15.41 -12.97 -27.06
C LEU A 21 -14.85 -13.31 -25.67
N PRO A 22 -14.25 -12.35 -24.93
CA PRO A 22 -13.84 -12.58 -23.56
C PRO A 22 -15.08 -12.90 -22.71
N ALA A 23 -15.02 -13.98 -21.93
CA ALA A 23 -16.01 -14.27 -20.93
C ALA A 23 -15.87 -13.24 -19.80
N THR A 24 -16.93 -12.50 -19.49
CA THR A 24 -17.04 -11.65 -18.30
C THR A 24 -16.73 -12.51 -17.07
N ALA A 25 -15.71 -12.14 -16.29
CA ALA A 25 -15.39 -12.80 -15.03
C ALA A 25 -16.63 -12.72 -14.10
N ALA A 26 -16.98 -13.83 -13.47
CA ALA A 26 -18.11 -13.89 -12.55
C ALA A 26 -17.76 -13.18 -11.24
N THR A 27 -18.63 -12.28 -10.77
CA THR A 27 -18.47 -11.58 -9.48
C THR A 27 -19.27 -12.31 -8.40
N ASN A 28 -18.64 -12.60 -7.27
CA ASN A 28 -19.30 -13.18 -6.10
C ASN A 28 -19.48 -12.12 -5.02
N VAL A 29 -20.69 -12.02 -4.45
CA VAL A 29 -21.02 -11.06 -3.40
C VAL A 29 -21.74 -11.75 -2.24
N VAL A 30 -21.19 -11.64 -1.04
CA VAL A 30 -21.83 -12.10 0.19
C VAL A 30 -22.19 -10.90 1.04
N TYR A 31 -23.49 -10.68 1.22
CA TYR A 31 -23.97 -9.66 2.15
C TYR A 31 -24.02 -10.22 3.57
N ILE A 32 -23.51 -9.46 4.53
CA ILE A 32 -23.63 -9.73 5.96
C ILE A 32 -24.50 -8.65 6.57
N LEU A 33 -25.69 -9.02 7.05
CA LEU A 33 -26.61 -8.09 7.70
C LEU A 33 -26.57 -8.26 9.23
N ASP A 34 -26.29 -7.16 9.92
CA ASP A 34 -26.51 -7.03 11.36
C ASP A 34 -28.01 -7.10 11.68
N ALA A 35 -28.36 -8.10 12.47
CA ALA A 35 -29.67 -8.22 13.09
C ALA A 35 -29.51 -8.47 14.59
N SER A 36 -28.51 -7.84 15.21
CA SER A 36 -28.32 -7.77 16.66
C SER A 36 -29.35 -6.83 17.30
N ASN A 37 -29.55 -6.93 18.61
CA ASN A 37 -30.62 -6.22 19.32
C ASN A 37 -30.58 -4.67 19.17
N SER A 38 -29.42 -4.07 18.89
CA SER A 38 -29.27 -2.62 18.63
C SER A 38 -30.06 -2.15 17.41
N MET A 39 -30.31 -3.05 16.44
CA MET A 39 -31.07 -2.75 15.21
C MET A 39 -32.57 -2.46 15.44
N TRP A 40 -33.07 -2.61 16.68
CA TRP A 40 -34.37 -2.05 17.10
C TRP A 40 -34.34 -0.53 17.35
N GLY A 41 -33.15 0.06 17.44
CA GLY A 41 -32.96 1.50 17.48
C GLY A 41 -33.68 2.18 16.33
N GLN A 42 -34.12 3.42 16.55
CA GLN A 42 -34.87 4.16 15.56
C GLN A 42 -34.01 5.24 14.91
N ILE A 43 -34.17 5.36 13.60
CA ILE A 43 -33.62 6.43 12.78
C ILE A 43 -34.76 7.01 11.95
N ASP A 44 -34.92 8.33 11.97
CA ASP A 44 -36.05 9.03 11.33
C ASP A 44 -37.45 8.49 11.71
N GLY A 45 -37.57 7.88 12.90
CA GLY A 45 -38.83 7.31 13.42
C GLY A 45 -39.13 5.88 12.98
N THR A 46 -38.26 5.24 12.19
CA THR A 46 -38.37 3.85 11.71
C THR A 46 -37.28 3.00 12.36
N ALA A 47 -37.55 1.71 12.61
CA ALA A 47 -36.50 0.84 13.17
C ALA A 47 -35.35 0.66 12.15
N LYS A 48 -34.10 0.63 12.61
CA LYS A 48 -32.93 0.44 11.75
C LYS A 48 -33.05 -0.83 10.91
N ILE A 49 -33.52 -1.94 11.50
CA ILE A 49 -33.71 -3.20 10.79
C ILE A 49 -34.75 -3.10 9.66
N GLU A 50 -35.81 -2.31 9.84
CA GLU A 50 -36.84 -2.12 8.81
C GLU A 50 -36.25 -1.35 7.62
N THR A 51 -35.47 -0.31 7.92
CA THR A 51 -34.76 0.48 6.91
C THR A 51 -33.75 -0.38 6.16
N ALA A 52 -32.95 -1.18 6.87
CA ALA A 52 -31.96 -2.06 6.25
C ALA A 52 -32.62 -3.10 5.34
N ARG A 53 -33.76 -3.68 5.73
CA ARG A 53 -34.53 -4.61 4.87
C ARG A 53 -35.07 -3.95 3.62
N GLU A 54 -35.63 -2.75 3.75
CA GLU A 54 -36.17 -2.01 2.60
C GLU A 54 -35.06 -1.74 1.58
N VAL A 55 -33.92 -1.21 2.03
CA VAL A 55 -32.79 -0.91 1.15
C VAL A 55 -32.18 -2.18 0.56
N MET A 56 -32.01 -3.24 1.35
CA MET A 56 -31.52 -4.53 0.85
C MET A 56 -32.50 -5.19 -0.15
N THR A 57 -33.81 -5.00 0.04
CA THR A 57 -34.83 -5.50 -0.90
C THR A 57 -34.73 -4.79 -2.24
N ASP A 58 -34.58 -3.46 -2.22
CA ASP A 58 -34.34 -2.66 -3.43
C ASP A 58 -33.06 -3.09 -4.13
N LEU A 59 -31.99 -3.36 -3.37
CA LEU A 59 -30.70 -3.78 -3.92
C LEU A 59 -30.77 -5.15 -4.60
N LEU A 60 -31.29 -6.15 -3.88
CA LEU A 60 -31.40 -7.52 -4.40
C LEU A 60 -32.31 -7.60 -5.63
N GLY A 61 -33.30 -6.71 -5.75
CA GLY A 61 -34.15 -6.61 -6.93
C GLY A 61 -33.47 -6.03 -8.17
N ASN A 62 -32.28 -5.42 -8.04
CA ASN A 62 -31.57 -4.73 -9.14
C ASN A 62 -30.17 -5.31 -9.42
N VAL A 63 -29.91 -6.53 -8.95
CA VAL A 63 -28.63 -7.22 -9.14
C VAL A 63 -28.38 -7.52 -10.61
N SER A 64 -27.15 -7.32 -11.07
CA SER A 64 -26.78 -7.61 -12.45
C SER A 64 -26.72 -9.13 -12.76
N ASP A 65 -27.03 -9.52 -14.00
CA ASP A 65 -27.09 -10.93 -14.44
C ASP A 65 -25.75 -11.71 -14.30
N GLY A 66 -24.64 -11.01 -14.02
CA GLY A 66 -23.30 -11.58 -13.85
C GLY A 66 -22.85 -11.79 -12.41
N THR A 67 -23.68 -11.40 -11.43
CA THR A 67 -23.34 -11.41 -10.00
C THR A 67 -23.96 -12.62 -9.29
N THR A 68 -23.14 -13.42 -8.62
CA THR A 68 -23.58 -14.52 -7.77
C THR A 68 -23.68 -14.05 -6.32
N ILE A 69 -24.86 -14.15 -5.72
CA ILE A 69 -25.13 -13.60 -4.38
C ILE A 69 -25.25 -14.68 -3.32
N GLY A 70 -24.66 -14.42 -2.16
CA GLY A 70 -24.91 -15.07 -0.88
C GLY A 70 -25.42 -14.06 0.14
N LEU A 71 -26.09 -14.56 1.17
CA LEU A 71 -26.62 -13.74 2.26
C LEU A 71 -26.39 -14.44 3.59
N LEU A 72 -25.81 -13.70 4.52
CA LEU A 72 -25.59 -14.08 5.90
C LEU A 72 -26.20 -13.02 6.82
N ALA A 73 -26.69 -13.46 7.97
CA ALA A 73 -27.11 -12.57 9.05
C ALA A 73 -26.57 -13.07 10.39
N TYR A 74 -26.44 -12.18 11.36
CA TYR A 74 -26.11 -12.56 12.73
C TYR A 74 -27.03 -11.90 13.75
N GLY A 75 -27.08 -12.50 14.94
CA GLY A 75 -27.80 -11.94 16.09
C GLY A 75 -29.33 -12.03 16.01
N HIS A 76 -29.90 -12.76 15.06
CA HIS A 76 -31.36 -12.72 14.83
C HIS A 76 -32.15 -13.86 15.49
N ARG A 77 -31.51 -14.78 16.24
CA ARG A 77 -32.16 -15.97 16.82
C ARG A 77 -32.00 -16.11 18.32
N SER A 78 -30.87 -15.67 18.89
CA SER A 78 -30.53 -15.93 20.29
C SER A 78 -29.86 -14.74 20.97
N GLU A 79 -30.38 -14.35 22.14
CA GLU A 79 -30.01 -13.10 22.84
C GLU A 79 -28.52 -13.04 23.26
N GLY A 80 -27.92 -14.18 23.64
CA GLY A 80 -26.58 -14.22 24.24
C GLY A 80 -25.53 -14.99 23.44
N ALA A 81 -25.89 -15.57 22.31
CA ALA A 81 -25.09 -16.54 21.59
C ALA A 81 -24.15 -15.85 20.58
N CYS A 82 -22.84 -16.10 20.72
CA CYS A 82 -21.81 -15.56 19.81
C CYS A 82 -21.60 -16.41 18.56
N ASP A 83 -22.18 -17.60 18.54
CA ASP A 83 -22.32 -18.48 17.37
C ASP A 83 -23.65 -18.24 16.63
N ASP A 84 -24.41 -17.18 16.97
CA ASP A 84 -25.64 -16.82 16.26
C ASP A 84 -25.34 -16.14 14.91
N ILE A 85 -24.81 -16.95 14.00
CA ILE A 85 -24.45 -16.61 12.63
C ILE A 85 -25.24 -17.57 11.72
N GLU A 86 -25.96 -17.05 10.72
CA GLU A 86 -26.74 -17.84 9.79
C GLU A 86 -26.36 -17.51 8.35
N VAL A 87 -25.88 -18.51 7.62
CA VAL A 87 -25.87 -18.47 6.15
C VAL A 87 -27.31 -18.68 5.69
N LEU A 88 -28.06 -17.59 5.52
CA LEU A 88 -29.44 -17.61 5.03
C LEU A 88 -29.49 -18.22 3.63
N ALA A 89 -28.51 -17.89 2.79
CA ALA A 89 -28.29 -18.54 1.51
C ALA A 89 -26.80 -18.52 1.15
N GLY A 90 -26.27 -19.68 0.76
CA GLY A 90 -24.94 -19.75 0.15
C GLY A 90 -24.91 -19.07 -1.22
N LEU A 91 -23.71 -18.82 -1.74
CA LEU A 91 -23.49 -18.22 -3.05
C LEU A 91 -24.29 -18.96 -4.14
N GLY A 92 -25.16 -18.23 -4.83
CA GLY A 92 -25.95 -18.73 -5.96
C GLY A 92 -27.03 -19.76 -5.58
N ALA A 93 -27.25 -19.99 -4.28
CA ALA A 93 -28.17 -21.03 -3.81
C ALA A 93 -29.65 -20.59 -3.75
N ALA A 94 -29.94 -19.31 -3.98
CA ALA A 94 -31.27 -18.72 -3.84
C ALA A 94 -31.52 -17.63 -4.89
N THR A 95 -32.78 -17.47 -5.28
CA THR A 95 -33.20 -16.35 -6.13
C THR A 95 -33.26 -15.05 -5.32
N PRO A 96 -33.20 -13.86 -5.95
CA PRO A 96 -33.45 -12.61 -5.26
C PRO A 96 -34.76 -12.60 -4.45
N GLU A 97 -35.84 -13.17 -4.98
CA GLU A 97 -37.11 -13.27 -4.27
C GLU A 97 -37.02 -14.14 -3.00
N ASP A 98 -36.28 -15.25 -3.05
CA ASP A 98 -36.04 -16.11 -1.87
C ASP A 98 -35.21 -15.38 -0.81
N LEU A 99 -34.19 -14.61 -1.23
CA LEU A 99 -33.35 -13.81 -0.33
C LEU A 99 -34.16 -12.72 0.36
N ILE A 100 -35.01 -12.01 -0.39
CA ILE A 100 -35.93 -10.98 0.14
C ILE A 100 -36.89 -11.60 1.16
N ALA A 101 -37.44 -12.79 0.90
CA ALA A 101 -38.30 -13.48 1.85
C ALA A 101 -37.56 -13.76 3.17
N LYS A 102 -36.32 -14.29 3.10
CA LYS A 102 -35.48 -14.58 4.28
C LYS A 102 -35.10 -13.31 5.06
N LEU A 103 -34.73 -12.22 4.37
CA LEU A 103 -34.46 -10.93 5.00
C LEU A 103 -35.64 -10.42 5.83
N ASN A 104 -36.85 -10.57 5.30
CA ASN A 104 -38.07 -10.10 5.96
C ASN A 104 -38.43 -10.90 7.21
N GLU A 105 -37.93 -12.13 7.35
CA GLU A 105 -38.16 -12.98 8.52
C GLU A 105 -37.22 -12.69 9.70
N LEU A 106 -36.14 -11.94 9.47
CA LEU A 106 -35.18 -11.62 10.52
C LEU A 106 -35.86 -10.92 11.70
N LYS A 107 -35.28 -11.04 12.90
CA LYS A 107 -35.75 -10.32 14.09
C LYS A 107 -34.56 -9.95 14.95
N PRO A 108 -34.32 -8.65 15.20
CA PRO A 108 -33.22 -8.26 16.05
C PRO A 108 -33.34 -8.86 17.46
N THR A 109 -32.34 -9.63 17.89
CA THR A 109 -32.44 -10.41 19.14
C THR A 109 -31.18 -10.40 19.99
N GLY A 110 -30.01 -10.56 19.37
CA GLY A 110 -28.80 -11.04 20.02
C GLY A 110 -27.60 -10.11 19.92
N LYS A 111 -26.42 -10.72 20.04
CA LYS A 111 -25.11 -10.04 20.00
C LYS A 111 -24.63 -9.80 18.57
N THR A 112 -23.47 -9.17 18.46
CA THR A 112 -22.83 -8.69 17.22
C THR A 112 -21.50 -9.45 16.98
N PRO A 113 -21.53 -10.73 16.56
CA PRO A 113 -20.32 -11.53 16.31
C PRO A 113 -19.73 -11.28 14.90
N ILE A 114 -19.24 -10.07 14.66
CA ILE A 114 -18.73 -9.61 13.35
C ILE A 114 -17.57 -10.48 12.87
N ALA A 115 -16.59 -10.76 13.71
CA ALA A 115 -15.41 -11.56 13.36
C ALA A 115 -15.81 -12.97 12.90
N GLY A 116 -16.75 -13.61 13.61
CA GLY A 116 -17.26 -14.92 13.22
C GLY A 116 -18.09 -14.87 11.93
N ALA A 117 -18.86 -13.80 11.73
CA ALA A 117 -19.65 -13.60 10.52
C ALA A 117 -18.76 -13.40 9.28
N LEU A 118 -17.67 -12.63 9.41
CA LEU A 118 -16.66 -12.47 8.36
C LEU A 118 -16.00 -13.79 8.00
N GLN A 119 -15.59 -14.58 9.01
CA GLN A 119 -15.02 -15.91 8.78
C GLN A 119 -16.02 -16.81 8.02
N ALA A 120 -17.27 -16.88 8.49
CA ALA A 120 -18.29 -17.70 7.85
C ALA A 120 -18.60 -17.26 6.42
N ALA A 121 -18.55 -15.96 6.12
CA ALA A 121 -18.70 -15.45 4.76
C ALA A 121 -17.50 -15.87 3.88
N GLY A 122 -16.27 -15.74 4.37
CA GLY A 122 -15.07 -16.19 3.67
C GLY A 122 -15.09 -17.67 3.31
N GLU A 123 -15.60 -18.52 4.21
CA GLU A 123 -15.77 -19.96 3.99
C GLU A 123 -16.76 -20.31 2.87
N THR A 124 -17.59 -19.36 2.42
CA THR A 124 -18.52 -19.58 1.30
C THR A 124 -17.84 -19.47 -0.06
N PHE A 125 -16.72 -18.77 -0.17
CA PHE A 125 -16.01 -18.60 -1.45
C PHE A 125 -15.24 -19.87 -1.83
N ALA A 126 -15.28 -20.23 -3.11
CA ALA A 126 -14.45 -21.30 -3.64
C ALA A 126 -13.02 -20.78 -3.91
N THR A 127 -12.02 -21.64 -3.73
CA THR A 127 -10.59 -21.28 -3.81
C THR A 127 -10.08 -20.82 -5.19
N ASN A 128 -10.94 -20.69 -6.21
CA ASN A 128 -10.55 -20.36 -7.60
C ASN A 128 -11.41 -19.27 -8.25
N ASP A 129 -12.27 -18.57 -7.49
CA ASP A 129 -13.15 -17.53 -8.06
C ASP A 129 -12.45 -16.17 -8.04
N ALA A 130 -12.49 -15.46 -9.17
CA ALA A 130 -11.59 -14.35 -9.48
C ALA A 130 -12.09 -12.94 -9.05
N ASN A 131 -13.17 -12.83 -8.25
CA ASN A 131 -13.63 -11.55 -7.66
C ASN A 131 -14.65 -11.80 -6.55
N ASN A 132 -14.20 -11.92 -5.29
CA ASN A 132 -15.06 -12.20 -4.14
C ASN A 132 -15.21 -10.97 -3.26
N ASN A 133 -16.44 -10.63 -2.90
CA ASN A 133 -16.75 -9.41 -2.17
C ASN A 133 -17.65 -9.73 -0.98
N ILE A 134 -17.26 -9.28 0.19
CA ILE A 134 -18.08 -9.29 1.40
C ILE A 134 -18.57 -7.85 1.63
N ILE A 135 -19.87 -7.67 1.80
CA ILE A 135 -20.47 -6.38 2.15
C ILE A 135 -21.09 -6.51 3.53
N LEU A 136 -20.42 -5.96 4.55
CA LEU A 136 -20.90 -5.92 5.93
C LEU A 136 -21.76 -4.68 6.16
N ILE A 137 -23.00 -4.85 6.63
CA ILE A 137 -23.88 -3.77 7.08
C ILE A 137 -24.08 -3.92 8.58
N SER A 138 -23.60 -2.95 9.38
CA SER A 138 -23.70 -3.01 10.84
C SER A 138 -23.91 -1.65 11.50
N ASP A 139 -24.57 -1.66 12.66
CA ASP A 139 -24.84 -0.47 13.48
C ASP A 139 -23.99 -0.39 14.76
N GLY A 140 -23.01 -1.29 14.95
CA GLY A 140 -22.30 -1.39 16.21
C GLY A 140 -20.91 -2.04 16.17
N ILE A 141 -20.33 -2.15 17.36
CA ILE A 141 -19.03 -2.80 17.61
C ILE A 141 -19.16 -4.32 17.77
N GLU A 142 -18.05 -5.02 17.66
CA GLU A 142 -17.95 -6.44 18.02
C GLU A 142 -18.27 -6.65 19.51
N THR A 143 -19.14 -7.59 19.84
CA THR A 143 -19.55 -7.87 21.24
C THR A 143 -19.29 -9.31 21.69
N CYS A 144 -18.58 -10.10 20.87
CA CYS A 144 -18.28 -11.50 21.12
C CYS A 144 -16.80 -11.82 21.31
N ASN A 145 -15.99 -10.80 21.61
CA ASN A 145 -14.55 -10.89 21.89
C ASN A 145 -13.71 -11.39 20.70
N GLY A 146 -14.22 -11.30 19.48
CA GLY A 146 -13.43 -11.48 18.26
C GLY A 146 -12.60 -10.24 17.93
N ASP A 147 -11.67 -10.41 16.99
CA ASP A 147 -10.97 -9.29 16.34
C ASP A 147 -11.38 -9.25 14.86
N PRO A 148 -12.38 -8.43 14.49
CA PRO A 148 -12.89 -8.42 13.13
C PRO A 148 -11.91 -7.80 12.14
N CYS A 149 -10.99 -6.94 12.59
CA CYS A 149 -9.94 -6.39 11.71
C CYS A 149 -8.90 -7.43 11.36
N ALA A 150 -8.49 -8.26 12.33
CA ALA A 150 -7.58 -9.38 12.08
C ALA A 150 -8.21 -10.40 11.11
N VAL A 151 -9.49 -10.74 11.30
CA VAL A 151 -10.20 -11.65 10.38
C VAL A 151 -10.29 -11.04 8.98
N ALA A 152 -10.57 -9.74 8.85
CA ALA A 152 -10.59 -9.07 7.54
C ALA A 152 -9.21 -9.13 6.84
N ALA A 153 -8.12 -8.93 7.59
CA ALA A 153 -6.76 -9.07 7.09
C ALA A 153 -6.46 -10.50 6.61
N ASP A 154 -6.87 -11.51 7.39
CA ASP A 154 -6.68 -12.91 7.04
C ASP A 154 -7.44 -13.27 5.75
N LEU A 155 -8.67 -12.77 5.59
CA LEU A 155 -9.48 -12.98 4.39
C LEU A 155 -8.86 -12.35 3.14
N ALA A 156 -8.34 -11.12 3.25
CA ALA A 156 -7.64 -10.47 2.15
C ALA A 156 -6.31 -11.18 1.80
N GLY A 157 -5.65 -11.81 2.79
CA GLY A 157 -4.38 -12.52 2.63
C GLY A 157 -4.48 -13.99 2.23
N ALA A 158 -5.69 -14.58 2.17
CA ALA A 158 -5.88 -16.03 1.99
C ALA A 158 -5.62 -16.56 0.55
N GLY A 159 -5.21 -15.70 -0.39
CA GLY A 159 -4.91 -16.08 -1.78
C GLY A 159 -6.13 -16.28 -2.67
N VAL A 160 -7.33 -15.99 -2.16
CA VAL A 160 -8.58 -15.88 -2.90
C VAL A 160 -8.92 -14.40 -2.91
N ASP A 161 -8.98 -13.74 -4.07
CA ASP A 161 -9.20 -12.28 -4.19
C ASP A 161 -10.52 -11.89 -3.51
N THR A 162 -10.42 -11.52 -2.24
CA THR A 162 -11.55 -11.28 -1.33
C THR A 162 -11.43 -9.87 -0.77
N LYS A 163 -12.42 -9.04 -1.07
CA LYS A 163 -12.54 -7.69 -0.54
C LYS A 163 -13.62 -7.63 0.52
N VAL A 164 -13.38 -6.91 1.60
CA VAL A 164 -14.37 -6.70 2.67
C VAL A 164 -14.74 -5.23 2.71
N HIS A 165 -15.95 -4.90 2.27
CA HIS A 165 -16.54 -3.57 2.37
C HIS A 165 -17.39 -3.49 3.64
N ALA A 166 -17.45 -2.31 4.26
CA ALA A 166 -18.22 -2.08 5.47
C ALA A 166 -19.12 -0.84 5.33
N VAL A 167 -20.39 -1.00 5.68
CA VAL A 167 -21.39 0.07 5.72
C VAL A 167 -21.82 0.24 7.17
N GLY A 168 -21.40 1.35 7.77
CA GLY A 168 -21.81 1.73 9.12
C GLY A 168 -23.16 2.45 9.08
N PHE A 169 -24.19 1.86 9.70
CA PHE A 169 -25.54 2.42 9.71
C PHE A 169 -25.90 3.02 11.08
N ASP A 170 -25.89 4.35 11.16
CA ASP A 170 -26.13 5.11 12.39
C ASP A 170 -25.25 4.62 13.55
N VAL A 171 -23.93 4.67 13.29
CA VAL A 171 -22.87 4.20 14.17
C VAL A 171 -22.25 5.36 14.97
N ASP A 172 -21.77 5.06 16.17
CA ASP A 172 -20.93 5.99 16.93
C ASP A 172 -19.47 5.98 16.46
N SER A 173 -18.62 6.81 17.07
CA SER A 173 -17.21 6.91 16.68
C SER A 173 -16.42 5.62 16.87
N ALA A 174 -16.75 4.81 17.88
CA ALA A 174 -16.03 3.56 18.15
C ALA A 174 -16.41 2.47 17.15
N ALA A 175 -17.71 2.34 16.85
CA ALA A 175 -18.20 1.47 15.80
C ALA A 175 -17.64 1.88 14.42
N ARG A 176 -17.60 3.19 14.13
CA ARG A 176 -16.98 3.72 12.90
C ARG A 176 -15.51 3.34 12.79
N GLU A 177 -14.69 3.59 13.81
CA GLU A 177 -13.25 3.23 13.78
C GLU A 177 -13.04 1.73 13.53
N GLN A 178 -13.85 0.87 14.16
CA GLN A 178 -13.77 -0.57 13.95
C GLN A 178 -14.15 -0.97 12.52
N LEU A 179 -15.23 -0.39 11.96
CA LEU A 179 -15.69 -0.68 10.59
C LEU A 179 -14.74 -0.14 9.53
N GLU A 180 -14.12 1.02 9.76
CA GLU A 180 -13.04 1.55 8.91
C GLU A 180 -11.84 0.60 8.89
N CYS A 181 -11.44 0.11 10.07
CA CYS A 181 -10.36 -0.85 10.21
C CYS A 181 -10.66 -2.19 9.51
N ILE A 182 -11.90 -2.71 9.59
CA ILE A 182 -12.33 -3.90 8.84
C ILE A 182 -12.19 -3.68 7.34
N ALA A 183 -12.69 -2.56 6.83
CA ALA A 183 -12.63 -2.26 5.40
C ALA A 183 -11.19 -2.07 4.89
N GLU A 184 -10.36 -1.35 5.66
CA GLU A 184 -8.95 -1.12 5.34
C GLU A 184 -8.18 -2.44 5.29
N LYS A 185 -8.32 -3.28 6.32
CA LYS A 185 -7.62 -4.58 6.40
C LYS A 185 -8.13 -5.60 5.40
N GLY A 186 -9.39 -5.49 4.99
CA GLY A 186 -10.01 -6.34 3.99
C GLY A 186 -9.85 -5.84 2.55
N ASN A 187 -8.97 -4.88 2.26
CA ASN A 187 -8.80 -4.30 0.91
C ASN A 187 -10.10 -3.78 0.27
N GLY A 188 -11.07 -3.36 1.08
CA GLY A 188 -12.36 -2.85 0.64
C GLY A 188 -12.52 -1.35 0.92
N SER A 189 -13.76 -0.93 1.15
CA SER A 189 -14.08 0.48 1.39
C SER A 189 -15.14 0.61 2.47
N TYR A 190 -15.01 1.66 3.27
CA TYR A 190 -15.97 2.01 4.33
C TYR A 190 -16.93 3.10 3.85
N TYR A 191 -18.20 2.93 4.19
CA TYR A 191 -19.27 3.88 3.89
C TYR A 191 -20.05 4.17 5.16
N ASN A 192 -20.33 5.45 5.41
CA ASN A 192 -21.14 5.89 6.53
C ASN A 192 -22.55 6.25 6.06
N ALA A 193 -23.56 5.75 6.76
CA ALA A 193 -24.95 6.07 6.53
C ALA A 193 -25.65 6.51 7.81
N SER A 194 -26.05 7.78 7.88
CA SER A 194 -26.75 8.37 9.03
C SER A 194 -28.25 8.60 8.78
N SER A 195 -28.79 8.06 7.68
CA SER A 195 -30.23 8.05 7.36
C SER A 195 -30.57 6.89 6.41
N ALA A 196 -31.87 6.61 6.22
CA ALA A 196 -32.33 5.64 5.23
C ALA A 196 -31.87 5.98 3.80
N SER A 197 -31.88 7.27 3.46
CA SER A 197 -31.45 7.74 2.13
C SER A 197 -29.94 7.56 1.94
N GLU A 198 -29.15 7.85 2.96
CA GLU A 198 -27.70 7.64 2.92
C GLU A 198 -27.34 6.15 2.88
N LEU A 199 -28.09 5.28 3.58
CA LEU A 199 -27.88 3.84 3.52
C LEU A 199 -28.09 3.31 2.09
N LYS A 200 -29.13 3.81 1.40
CA LYS A 200 -29.40 3.48 0.00
C LYS A 200 -28.30 3.95 -0.93
N VAL A 201 -27.77 5.16 -0.73
CA VAL A 201 -26.64 5.69 -1.53
C VAL A 201 -25.37 4.88 -1.28
N ALA A 202 -25.01 4.66 -0.01
CA ALA A 202 -23.83 3.90 0.37
C ALA A 202 -23.85 2.48 -0.23
N LEU A 203 -24.99 1.79 -0.13
CA LEU A 203 -25.14 0.44 -0.66
C LEU A 203 -25.12 0.41 -2.19
N ALA A 204 -25.67 1.41 -2.87
CA ALA A 204 -25.56 1.53 -4.32
C ALA A 204 -24.10 1.80 -4.75
N GLU A 205 -23.38 2.68 -4.06
CA GLU A 205 -21.96 2.95 -4.34
C GLU A 205 -21.09 1.71 -4.14
N VAL A 206 -21.32 0.93 -3.07
CA VAL A 206 -20.60 -0.33 -2.85
C VAL A 206 -20.87 -1.31 -3.99
N VAL A 207 -22.13 -1.45 -4.40
CA VAL A 207 -22.51 -2.37 -5.49
C VAL A 207 -21.97 -1.90 -6.83
N ASP A 208 -21.95 -0.61 -7.12
CA ASP A 208 -21.29 -0.07 -8.32
C ASP A 208 -19.79 -0.40 -8.35
N VAL A 209 -19.11 -0.34 -7.20
CA VAL A 209 -17.69 -0.72 -7.07
C VAL A 209 -17.47 -2.22 -7.25
N VAL A 210 -18.40 -3.04 -6.75
CA VAL A 210 -18.31 -4.51 -6.76
C VAL A 210 -18.74 -5.12 -8.11
N GLU A 211 -19.80 -4.58 -8.71
CA GLU A 211 -20.36 -5.00 -10.01
C GLU A 211 -19.74 -4.29 -11.20
N ALA A 212 -18.93 -3.24 -10.97
CA ALA A 212 -17.97 -2.82 -11.97
C ALA A 212 -17.20 -4.09 -12.38
N ALA A 213 -17.39 -4.50 -13.65
CA ALA A 213 -16.57 -5.55 -14.25
C ALA A 213 -15.13 -5.27 -13.83
N PRO A 214 -14.33 -6.30 -13.46
CA PRO A 214 -12.91 -6.08 -13.18
C PRO A 214 -12.43 -5.22 -14.32
N GLU A 215 -11.99 -4.01 -13.95
CA GLU A 215 -11.65 -2.96 -14.91
C GLU A 215 -10.88 -3.70 -16.00
N PRO A 216 -11.33 -3.71 -17.27
CA PRO A 216 -10.67 -4.50 -18.29
C PRO A 216 -9.21 -4.17 -18.13
N GLU A 217 -8.40 -5.20 -17.80
CA GLU A 217 -6.97 -5.06 -17.55
C GLU A 217 -6.52 -4.02 -18.55
N PRO A 218 -6.14 -2.81 -18.10
CA PRO A 218 -6.09 -1.67 -18.99
C PRO A 218 -5.39 -2.14 -20.25
N GLU A 219 -6.02 -2.04 -21.44
CA GLU A 219 -5.28 -2.25 -22.69
C GLU A 219 -3.99 -1.51 -22.46
N PRO A 220 -2.82 -2.19 -22.37
CA PRO A 220 -1.73 -1.78 -21.50
C PRO A 220 -1.66 -0.28 -21.54
N VAL A 221 -2.22 0.39 -20.52
CA VAL A 221 -1.94 1.82 -20.32
C VAL A 221 -0.46 1.72 -20.18
N ALA A 222 0.25 2.14 -21.23
CA ALA A 222 1.65 1.82 -21.41
C ALA A 222 2.27 1.98 -20.02
N GLU A 223 2.69 0.86 -19.38
CA GLU A 223 3.19 0.92 -18.01
C GLU A 223 4.07 2.15 -17.97
N PRO A 224 3.78 3.15 -17.11
CA PRO A 224 4.12 4.54 -17.37
C PRO A 224 5.51 4.57 -17.95
N THR A 225 5.65 4.84 -19.26
CA THR A 225 6.78 4.29 -20.04
C THR A 225 8.06 4.73 -19.37
N SER A 226 8.67 3.78 -18.66
CA SER A 226 9.75 4.08 -17.75
C SER A 226 11.02 3.92 -18.58
N SER A 227 11.74 5.02 -18.75
CA SER A 227 12.97 5.01 -19.52
C SER A 227 14.11 5.43 -18.61
N GLN A 228 15.16 4.61 -18.60
CA GLN A 228 16.38 4.93 -17.87
C GLN A 228 16.97 6.22 -18.45
N TYR A 229 16.96 7.27 -17.65
CA TYR A 229 17.48 8.58 -18.01
C TYR A 229 18.96 8.71 -17.65
N PHE A 230 19.34 8.14 -16.50
CA PHE A 230 20.70 8.13 -16.01
C PHE A 230 20.95 6.85 -15.21
N PHE A 231 22.15 6.30 -15.33
CA PHE A 231 22.62 5.17 -14.55
C PHE A 231 24.13 5.28 -14.37
N ASP A 232 24.60 5.10 -13.15
CA ASP A 232 26.01 5.00 -12.79
C ASP A 232 26.14 3.90 -11.72
N ASP A 233 26.88 2.85 -12.04
CA ASP A 233 27.22 1.73 -11.16
C ASP A 233 28.64 1.87 -10.57
N PHE A 234 29.33 2.99 -10.83
CA PHE A 234 30.68 3.23 -10.32
C PHE A 234 31.69 2.14 -10.70
N ASP A 235 31.56 1.52 -11.88
CA ASP A 235 32.38 0.39 -12.35
C ASP A 235 33.91 0.57 -12.22
N THR A 236 34.44 1.79 -12.44
CA THR A 236 35.90 2.01 -12.48
C THR A 236 36.40 3.28 -11.80
N LYS A 237 35.66 4.38 -11.93
CA LYS A 237 36.00 5.67 -11.33
C LYS A 237 34.75 6.52 -11.23
N LEU A 238 34.81 7.54 -10.39
CA LEU A 238 33.76 8.55 -10.37
C LEU A 238 33.74 9.26 -11.74
N SER A 239 32.62 9.16 -12.44
CA SER A 239 32.46 9.69 -13.78
C SER A 239 32.55 11.22 -13.80
N GLU A 240 32.76 11.80 -14.98
CA GLU A 240 32.75 13.27 -15.14
C GLU A 240 31.37 13.87 -14.93
N ASP A 241 30.33 13.09 -14.67
CA ASP A 241 28.99 13.60 -14.39
C ASP A 241 28.85 14.11 -12.94
N TRP A 242 29.79 13.77 -12.06
CA TRP A 242 29.75 14.15 -10.65
C TRP A 242 30.68 15.33 -10.31
N VAL A 243 30.28 16.10 -9.30
CA VAL A 243 31.11 17.09 -8.61
C VAL A 243 31.01 16.81 -7.12
N ILE A 244 32.14 16.88 -6.42
CA ILE A 244 32.17 16.73 -4.97
C ILE A 244 32.37 18.09 -4.35
N ASN A 245 31.37 18.52 -3.58
CA ASN A 245 31.46 19.71 -2.75
C ASN A 245 32.15 19.34 -1.42
N ASN A 246 33.04 20.23 -0.95
CA ASN A 246 33.87 20.02 0.23
C ASN A 246 34.61 18.66 0.22
N PRO A 247 35.44 18.39 -0.79
CA PRO A 247 36.08 17.09 -0.93
C PRO A 247 37.05 16.80 0.22
N ASN A 248 36.92 15.59 0.76
CA ASN A 248 37.90 14.93 1.59
C ASN A 248 38.32 13.66 0.83
N GLU A 249 39.42 13.76 0.09
CA GLU A 249 39.91 12.71 -0.82
C GLU A 249 40.29 11.41 -0.10
N ASP A 250 40.53 11.45 1.22
CA ASP A 250 40.82 10.27 2.03
C ASP A 250 39.55 9.51 2.48
N ALA A 251 38.36 10.04 2.15
CA ALA A 251 37.07 9.59 2.68
C ALA A 251 36.08 9.15 1.60
N TYR A 252 36.54 9.02 0.34
CA TYR A 252 35.80 8.33 -0.70
C TYR A 252 36.75 7.69 -1.71
N LEU A 253 36.35 6.55 -2.28
CA LEU A 253 37.09 5.87 -3.34
C LEU A 253 36.11 5.03 -4.16
N VAL A 254 36.37 4.86 -5.45
CA VAL A 254 35.66 3.85 -6.24
C VAL A 254 36.49 2.56 -6.22
N GLU A 255 35.91 1.49 -5.68
CA GLU A 255 36.55 0.19 -5.53
C GLU A 255 35.50 -0.92 -5.73
N ASP A 256 35.89 -1.99 -6.42
CA ASP A 256 35.07 -3.18 -6.65
C ASP A 256 33.66 -2.94 -7.25
N GLY A 257 33.50 -1.90 -8.07
CA GLY A 257 32.22 -1.57 -8.72
C GLY A 257 31.21 -0.89 -7.79
N SER A 258 31.69 -0.21 -6.75
CA SER A 258 30.88 0.67 -5.90
C SER A 258 31.66 1.93 -5.53
N LEU A 259 30.95 3.00 -5.19
CA LEU A 259 31.54 4.16 -4.54
C LEU A 259 31.56 3.95 -3.02
N LEU A 260 32.75 3.66 -2.49
CA LEU A 260 33.02 3.63 -1.07
C LEU A 260 33.04 5.08 -0.53
N MET A 261 32.28 5.33 0.52
CA MET A 261 32.30 6.59 1.28
C MET A 261 32.43 6.30 2.77
N ILE A 262 33.29 7.06 3.44
CA ILE A 262 33.47 6.99 4.90
C ILE A 262 33.23 8.38 5.49
N ASN A 263 32.57 8.47 6.64
CA ASN A 263 32.42 9.74 7.34
C ASN A 263 32.44 9.57 8.86
N SER A 264 33.31 10.33 9.54
CA SER A 264 33.45 10.37 10.99
C SER A 264 33.06 11.72 11.61
N ALA A 265 32.51 12.64 10.81
CA ALA A 265 32.10 13.98 11.22
C ALA A 265 30.58 14.17 11.19
N VAL A 266 30.13 15.29 11.76
CA VAL A 266 28.76 15.76 11.59
C VAL A 266 28.57 16.22 10.14
N GLY A 267 27.50 15.77 9.49
CA GLY A 267 27.27 15.99 8.07
C GLY A 267 25.79 15.96 7.70
N GLY A 268 25.52 15.75 6.41
CA GLY A 268 24.17 15.87 5.84
C GLY A 268 23.94 17.23 5.17
N PHE A 269 22.93 17.32 4.32
CA PHE A 269 22.69 18.51 3.51
C PHE A 269 22.49 19.78 4.35
N GLY A 270 21.90 19.69 5.54
CA GLY A 270 21.70 20.84 6.43
C GLY A 270 22.98 21.41 7.05
N VAL A 271 24.15 20.82 6.80
CA VAL A 271 25.43 21.22 7.36
C VAL A 271 26.29 21.85 6.26
N GLU A 272 26.57 23.14 6.37
CA GLU A 272 27.36 23.90 5.36
C GLU A 272 28.75 23.30 5.13
N THR A 273 29.36 22.74 6.18
CA THR A 273 30.68 22.11 6.14
C THR A 273 30.63 20.60 5.91
N ALA A 274 29.48 20.05 5.49
CA ALA A 274 29.37 18.62 5.18
C ALA A 274 30.41 18.25 4.12
N GLN A 275 31.23 17.26 4.42
CA GLN A 275 32.25 16.74 3.52
C GLN A 275 31.61 15.80 2.50
N ASN A 276 32.20 15.74 1.32
CA ASN A 276 31.84 14.77 0.28
C ASN A 276 30.36 14.80 -0.12
N VAL A 277 29.78 16.00 -0.30
CA VAL A 277 28.45 16.11 -0.92
C VAL A 277 28.61 15.92 -2.42
N VAL A 278 28.19 14.76 -2.92
CA VAL A 278 28.35 14.35 -4.33
C VAL A 278 27.13 14.82 -5.11
N VAL A 279 27.33 15.67 -6.12
CA VAL A 279 26.29 16.35 -6.88
C VAL A 279 26.37 15.97 -8.36
N LEU A 280 25.24 15.58 -8.93
CA LEU A 280 25.09 15.25 -10.35
C LEU A 280 25.01 16.54 -11.17
N LYS A 281 25.91 16.71 -12.15
CA LYS A 281 25.92 17.86 -13.08
C LYS A 281 24.87 17.78 -14.18
N ARG A 282 24.12 16.68 -14.25
CA ARG A 282 23.08 16.49 -15.27
C ARG A 282 21.74 17.03 -14.77
N PRO A 283 20.95 17.68 -15.64
CA PRO A 283 19.58 18.04 -15.31
C PRO A 283 18.75 16.76 -15.08
N LEU A 284 17.67 16.89 -14.33
CA LEU A 284 16.69 15.82 -14.15
C LEU A 284 15.71 15.75 -15.34
N PRO A 285 15.05 14.60 -15.56
CA PRO A 285 13.98 14.49 -16.55
C PRO A 285 12.92 15.58 -16.36
N GLU A 286 12.36 16.07 -17.47
CA GLU A 286 11.11 16.81 -17.41
C GLU A 286 9.96 15.88 -16.99
N GLY A 287 8.94 16.42 -16.33
CA GLY A 287 7.83 15.62 -15.85
C GLY A 287 8.22 14.77 -14.63
N ASP A 288 7.65 13.58 -14.55
CA ASP A 288 7.77 12.70 -13.40
C ASP A 288 8.93 11.75 -13.53
N TRP A 289 9.50 11.40 -12.39
CA TRP A 289 10.70 10.58 -12.34
C TRP A 289 10.87 9.94 -10.97
N ASP A 290 11.64 8.87 -10.97
CA ASP A 290 12.13 8.17 -9.79
C ASP A 290 13.65 8.22 -9.81
N ALA A 291 14.25 8.64 -8.70
CA ALA A 291 15.68 8.55 -8.47
C ALA A 291 15.93 7.48 -7.41
N ASN A 292 16.78 6.51 -7.70
CA ASN A 292 17.07 5.36 -6.86
C ASN A 292 18.56 5.35 -6.51
N MET A 293 18.87 5.11 -5.24
CA MET A 293 20.22 4.83 -4.76
C MET A 293 20.22 3.46 -4.08
N VAL A 294 21.08 2.57 -4.56
CA VAL A 294 21.29 1.24 -3.95
C VAL A 294 22.61 1.27 -3.21
N PHE A 295 22.61 0.85 -1.95
CA PHE A 295 23.83 0.81 -1.15
C PHE A 295 23.82 -0.34 -0.13
N THR A 296 25.02 -0.77 0.25
CA THR A 296 25.30 -1.57 1.44
C THR A 296 26.22 -0.78 2.38
N GLY A 297 26.42 -1.24 3.60
CA GLY A 297 27.46 -0.65 4.44
C GLY A 297 27.34 -0.83 5.94
N GLU A 298 28.35 -0.33 6.63
CA GLU A 298 28.50 -0.38 8.09
C GLU A 298 27.90 0.87 8.73
N ILE A 299 26.66 0.76 9.22
CA ILE A 299 25.92 1.85 9.86
C ILE A 299 25.97 1.67 11.38
N LYS A 300 27.07 2.12 12.01
CA LYS A 300 27.44 1.68 13.37
C LYS A 300 27.42 2.77 14.44
N THR A 301 27.40 4.05 14.06
CA THR A 301 27.55 5.15 15.02
C THR A 301 26.29 5.38 15.86
N GLY A 302 25.13 4.95 15.33
CA GLY A 302 23.84 5.14 15.99
C GLY A 302 23.32 6.57 15.93
N ARG A 303 23.99 7.44 15.16
CA ARG A 303 23.62 8.81 14.82
C ARG A 303 23.79 9.06 13.32
N ASP A 304 23.74 7.97 12.55
CA ASP A 304 24.08 7.95 11.15
C ASP A 304 23.00 8.66 10.34
N VAL A 305 23.42 9.34 9.28
CA VAL A 305 22.52 9.95 8.31
C VAL A 305 23.04 9.71 6.90
N ILE A 306 22.15 9.23 6.04
CA ILE A 306 22.36 8.99 4.62
C ILE A 306 21.31 9.82 3.91
N MET A 307 21.71 10.75 3.06
CA MET A 307 20.80 11.68 2.38
C MET A 307 20.97 11.55 0.88
N PHE A 308 19.86 11.42 0.17
CA PHE A 308 19.81 11.34 -1.28
C PHE A 308 18.62 12.13 -1.84
N GLY A 309 18.89 13.12 -2.67
CA GLY A 309 17.85 13.96 -3.24
C GLY A 309 18.37 15.26 -3.80
N LEU A 310 17.51 16.26 -3.81
CA LEU A 310 17.74 17.54 -4.47
C LEU A 310 18.45 18.51 -3.52
N TYR A 311 19.58 19.05 -3.95
CA TYR A 311 20.44 19.91 -3.15
C TYR A 311 20.85 21.16 -3.93
N THR A 312 20.61 22.33 -3.34
CA THR A 312 21.19 23.60 -3.82
C THR A 312 22.28 24.07 -2.86
N ASP A 313 21.95 24.12 -1.56
CA ASP A 313 22.82 24.55 -0.48
C ASP A 313 22.27 24.05 0.87
N SER A 314 22.96 24.36 1.97
CA SER A 314 22.59 23.87 3.31
C SER A 314 21.27 24.41 3.86
N LEU A 315 20.69 25.42 3.23
CA LEU A 315 19.41 26.00 3.58
C LEU A 315 18.29 25.62 2.61
N ASN A 316 18.62 24.97 1.48
CA ASN A 316 17.69 24.68 0.39
C ASN A 316 17.96 23.28 -0.20
N PHE A 317 17.17 22.30 0.25
CA PHE A 317 17.24 20.92 -0.22
C PHE A 317 15.89 20.21 -0.06
N LEU A 318 15.67 19.13 -0.82
CA LEU A 318 14.57 18.18 -0.65
C LEU A 318 15.12 16.78 -0.82
N THR A 319 15.00 15.93 0.19
CA THR A 319 15.79 14.71 0.25
C THR A 319 15.08 13.57 0.92
N SER A 320 15.35 12.38 0.41
CA SER A 320 15.24 11.17 1.20
C SER A 320 16.31 11.17 2.28
N GLN A 321 16.00 10.58 3.43
CA GLN A 321 16.91 10.40 4.54
C GLN A 321 16.73 9.00 5.12
N PHE A 322 17.79 8.21 5.17
CA PHE A 322 17.87 7.08 6.07
C PHE A 322 18.70 7.50 7.28
N TYR A 323 18.20 7.27 8.49
CA TYR A 323 18.90 7.66 9.71
C TYR A 323 18.77 6.62 10.81
N THR A 324 19.78 6.54 11.68
CA THR A 324 19.78 5.67 12.85
C THR A 324 19.81 6.49 14.13
N SER A 325 19.06 6.06 15.14
CA SER A 325 19.04 6.69 16.45
C SER A 325 19.10 5.62 17.52
N ILE A 326 20.21 5.55 18.25
CA ILE A 326 20.37 4.74 19.46
C ILE A 326 20.13 5.63 20.70
N GLY A 327 18.90 5.61 21.21
CA GLY A 327 18.52 6.38 22.40
C GLY A 327 18.79 5.65 23.71
N CYS A 328 18.75 6.39 24.84
CA CYS A 328 18.68 5.77 26.16
C CYS A 328 17.33 5.06 26.37
N CYS A 329 17.27 4.12 27.33
CA CYS A 329 16.03 3.44 27.73
C CYS A 329 15.36 2.60 26.62
N ASN A 330 16.14 1.87 25.83
CA ASN A 330 15.68 0.98 24.75
C ASN A 330 15.02 1.70 23.56
N CYS A 331 15.34 2.97 23.32
CA CYS A 331 14.81 3.75 22.19
C CYS A 331 15.72 3.68 20.95
N SER A 332 16.04 2.48 20.48
CA SER A 332 16.83 2.31 19.25
C SER A 332 15.94 2.11 18.03
N SER A 333 16.21 2.85 16.95
CA SER A 333 15.44 2.77 15.71
C SER A 333 16.24 3.22 14.49
N ALA A 334 15.84 2.75 13.32
CA ALA A 334 16.17 3.38 12.05
C ALA A 334 14.90 3.88 11.38
N GLY A 335 14.98 5.04 10.74
CA GLY A 335 13.83 5.70 10.13
C GLY A 335 14.10 6.15 8.72
N LEU A 336 13.00 6.28 7.97
CA LEU A 336 12.95 6.95 6.68
C LEU A 336 12.41 8.35 6.89
N GLY A 337 13.08 9.34 6.32
CA GLY A 337 12.68 10.73 6.34
C GLY A 337 12.48 11.28 4.93
N ASN A 338 11.41 12.02 4.73
CA ASN A 338 11.22 12.92 3.60
C ASN A 338 11.37 14.35 4.11
N LEU A 339 12.49 15.00 3.81
CA LEU A 339 12.87 16.29 4.38
C LEU A 339 12.88 17.35 3.29
N LYS A 340 12.34 18.53 3.57
CA LYS A 340 12.47 19.73 2.75
C LYS A 340 12.92 20.91 3.60
N SER A 341 14.04 21.53 3.23
CA SER A 341 14.48 22.80 3.77
C SER A 341 14.27 23.90 2.73
N SER A 342 13.65 25.01 3.15
CA SER A 342 13.56 26.23 2.32
C SER A 342 13.98 27.43 3.14
N LYS A 343 15.10 28.04 2.75
CA LYS A 343 15.75 29.13 3.51
C LYS A 343 15.97 28.75 4.98
N GLY A 344 16.32 27.49 5.24
CA GLY A 344 16.58 26.95 6.58
C GLY A 344 15.32 26.54 7.36
N VAL A 345 14.13 26.71 6.80
CA VAL A 345 12.89 26.20 7.42
C VAL A 345 12.69 24.75 7.00
N LEU A 346 12.86 23.84 7.96
CA LEU A 346 12.72 22.40 7.76
C LEU A 346 11.25 21.96 7.88
N THR A 347 10.79 21.15 6.95
CA THR A 347 9.54 20.38 6.99
C THR A 347 9.88 18.93 6.73
N GLN A 348 9.31 18.00 7.50
CA GLN A 348 9.66 16.59 7.38
C GLN A 348 8.50 15.65 7.70
N PHE A 349 8.51 14.49 7.05
CA PHE A 349 7.77 13.30 7.45
C PHE A 349 8.75 12.19 7.77
N ASN A 350 8.54 11.48 8.87
CA ASN A 350 9.38 10.37 9.30
C ASN A 350 8.53 9.15 9.59
N ILE A 351 8.97 7.99 9.10
CA ILE A 351 8.39 6.69 9.46
C ILE A 351 9.48 5.77 10.02
N PRO A 352 9.18 4.92 11.00
CA PRO A 352 10.10 3.88 11.42
C PRO A 352 10.24 2.81 10.33
N ILE A 353 11.48 2.37 10.07
CA ILE A 353 11.77 1.18 9.24
C ILE A 353 12.20 0.02 10.12
N ILE A 354 12.99 0.31 11.17
CA ILE A 354 13.48 -0.68 12.14
C ILE A 354 13.17 -0.16 13.54
N GLY A 355 12.52 -0.97 14.36
CA GLY A 355 12.09 -0.59 15.71
C GLY A 355 11.02 0.51 15.71
N SER A 356 10.69 1.05 16.89
CA SER A 356 9.77 2.19 16.99
C SER A 356 10.40 3.32 17.82
N GLN A 357 10.17 4.57 17.39
CA GLN A 357 10.70 5.77 18.06
C GLN A 357 9.91 6.19 19.31
N PHE A 358 8.67 5.71 19.45
CA PHE A 358 7.77 6.13 20.52
C PHE A 358 6.89 4.95 20.98
N GLY A 359 7.09 4.47 22.21
CA GLY A 359 6.20 3.51 22.88
C GLY A 359 6.83 2.16 23.27
N CYS A 360 6.00 1.24 23.79
CA CYS A 360 6.39 -0.08 24.33
C CYS A 360 6.97 -1.09 23.29
N GLY A 361 7.25 -0.65 22.07
CA GLY A 361 7.88 -1.43 20.99
C GLY A 361 9.26 -0.92 20.59
N ALA A 362 9.93 -0.18 21.48
CA ALA A 362 11.25 0.36 21.25
C ALA A 362 12.29 -0.78 21.35
N MET A 363 13.20 -0.87 20.37
CA MET A 363 14.12 -2.00 20.28
C MET A 363 15.37 -1.78 21.14
N GLU A 364 15.78 -2.83 21.86
CA GLU A 364 17.04 -2.83 22.59
C GLU A 364 18.23 -2.65 21.64
N GLU A 365 19.33 -2.08 22.14
CA GLU A 365 20.48 -1.75 21.29
C GLU A 365 21.10 -2.98 20.62
N ALA A 366 21.23 -4.10 21.34
CA ALA A 366 21.84 -5.32 20.80
C ALA A 366 21.07 -5.91 19.60
N PRO A 367 19.76 -6.18 19.68
CA PRO A 367 18.99 -6.63 18.51
C PRO A 367 18.93 -5.57 17.41
N PHE A 368 18.89 -4.28 17.75
CA PHE A 368 18.97 -3.21 16.75
C PHE A 368 20.27 -3.25 15.95
N ARG A 369 21.40 -3.43 16.63
CA ARG A 369 22.70 -3.55 15.97
C ARG A 369 22.81 -4.81 15.11
N ALA A 370 22.16 -5.91 15.51
CA ALA A 370 22.11 -7.13 14.69
C ALA A 370 21.34 -6.88 13.40
N GLU A 371 20.18 -6.23 13.47
CA GLU A 371 19.37 -5.87 12.30
C GLU A 371 20.14 -4.93 11.35
N LEU A 372 20.82 -3.92 11.89
CA LEU A 372 21.66 -3.02 11.09
C LEU A 372 22.86 -3.72 10.45
N ALA A 373 23.40 -4.76 11.08
CA ALA A 373 24.51 -5.52 10.52
C ALA A 373 24.09 -6.33 9.28
N GLU A 374 22.80 -6.64 9.11
CA GLU A 374 22.32 -7.30 7.89
C GLU A 374 22.54 -6.43 6.64
N ASN A 375 22.50 -5.10 6.79
CA ASN A 375 22.78 -4.13 5.72
C ASN A 375 24.21 -4.21 5.15
N GLU A 376 25.15 -4.84 5.88
CA GLU A 376 26.49 -5.13 5.33
C GLU A 376 26.42 -6.14 4.17
N THR A 377 25.34 -6.92 4.09
CA THR A 377 25.17 -7.98 3.07
C THR A 377 23.89 -7.86 2.25
N GLN A 378 22.87 -7.15 2.75
CA GLN A 378 21.60 -6.93 2.08
C GLN A 378 21.47 -5.47 1.67
N PRO A 379 21.40 -5.15 0.36
CA PRO A 379 21.38 -3.77 -0.09
C PRO A 379 20.05 -3.09 0.23
N ILE A 380 20.13 -1.80 0.56
CA ILE A 380 18.98 -0.92 0.70
C ILE A 380 18.85 -0.08 -0.56
N ARG A 381 17.65 -0.10 -1.14
CA ARG A 381 17.25 0.84 -2.19
C ARG A 381 16.51 2.00 -1.54
N LEU A 382 17.13 3.18 -1.54
CA LEU A 382 16.53 4.44 -1.12
C LEU A 382 16.09 5.24 -2.35
N SER A 383 14.82 5.63 -2.40
CA SER A 383 14.22 6.20 -3.60
C SER A 383 13.53 7.53 -3.32
N LEU A 384 13.73 8.52 -4.20
CA LEU A 384 13.01 9.78 -4.22
C LEU A 384 12.11 9.81 -5.46
N HIS A 385 10.81 9.97 -5.23
CA HIS A 385 9.79 9.95 -6.27
C HIS A 385 9.21 11.34 -6.47
N LYS A 386 9.15 11.80 -7.72
CA LYS A 386 8.46 13.04 -8.08
C LYS A 386 7.19 12.73 -8.86
N ARG A 387 6.05 13.25 -8.39
CA ARG A 387 4.76 13.22 -9.08
C ARG A 387 4.15 14.62 -9.14
N GLY A 388 4.25 15.29 -10.29
CA GLY A 388 3.94 16.70 -10.47
C GLY A 388 4.75 17.60 -9.53
N ARG A 389 4.11 18.09 -8.46
CA ARG A 389 4.73 18.91 -7.38
C ARG A 389 4.89 18.15 -6.07
N SER A 390 4.45 16.91 -6.04
CA SER A 390 4.52 16.00 -4.91
C SER A 390 5.83 15.23 -4.94
N TYR A 391 6.45 15.10 -3.77
CA TYR A 391 7.67 14.32 -3.58
C TYR A 391 7.45 13.37 -2.41
N HIS A 392 7.57 12.07 -2.65
CA HIS A 392 7.58 11.07 -1.58
C HIS A 392 8.85 10.23 -1.67
N VAL A 393 9.17 9.58 -0.56
CA VAL A 393 10.37 8.79 -0.41
C VAL A 393 9.96 7.36 -0.08
N SER A 394 10.62 6.40 -0.72
CA SER A 394 10.49 4.99 -0.37
C SER A 394 11.83 4.35 -0.04
N ALA A 395 11.80 3.30 0.77
CA ALA A 395 12.94 2.44 1.02
C ALA A 395 12.54 0.97 0.90
N TYR A 396 13.43 0.16 0.33
CA TYR A 396 13.29 -1.29 0.24
C TYR A 396 14.58 -1.95 0.69
N ARG A 397 14.49 -2.90 1.63
CA ARG A 397 15.65 -3.59 2.24
C ARG A 397 15.80 -5.05 1.84
N GLY A 398 14.95 -5.54 0.93
CA GLY A 398 14.85 -6.98 0.63
C GLY A 398 13.76 -7.72 1.43
N ASP A 399 13.16 -7.05 2.41
CA ASP A 399 12.07 -7.56 3.25
C ASP A 399 10.88 -8.02 2.39
N LYS A 400 10.30 -9.17 2.75
CA LYS A 400 9.12 -9.73 2.06
C LYS A 400 8.05 -10.16 3.05
N THR A 401 6.79 -10.08 2.65
CA THR A 401 5.67 -10.69 3.38
C THR A 401 5.77 -12.22 3.35
N ASP A 402 4.98 -12.91 4.16
CA ASP A 402 4.88 -14.37 4.11
C ASP A 402 4.40 -14.89 2.73
N ALA A 403 3.69 -14.05 1.99
CA ALA A 403 3.28 -14.29 0.59
C ALA A 403 4.41 -14.03 -0.43
N GLY A 404 5.57 -13.54 0.01
CA GLY A 404 6.73 -13.25 -0.84
C GLY A 404 6.70 -11.88 -1.51
N GLU A 405 5.76 -11.01 -1.16
CA GLU A 405 5.64 -9.65 -1.71
C GLU A 405 6.66 -8.70 -1.07
N PRO A 406 7.30 -7.81 -1.84
CA PRO A 406 8.28 -6.88 -1.30
C PRO A 406 7.64 -5.87 -0.33
N ILE A 407 8.19 -5.75 0.87
CA ILE A 407 7.78 -4.74 1.85
C ILE A 407 8.51 -3.43 1.53
N VAL A 408 7.76 -2.43 1.06
CA VAL A 408 8.29 -1.10 0.72
C VAL A 408 7.79 -0.07 1.74
N PHE A 409 8.73 0.57 2.43
CA PHE A 409 8.43 1.64 3.38
C PHE A 409 8.26 2.94 2.62
N THR A 410 7.11 3.62 2.75
CA THR A 410 6.81 4.84 1.99
C THR A 410 6.34 5.97 2.90
N THR A 411 6.94 7.14 2.74
CA THR A 411 6.59 8.36 3.50
C THR A 411 5.40 9.10 2.89
N ASP A 412 4.73 9.90 3.71
CA ASP A 412 3.80 10.92 3.21
C ASP A 412 4.52 11.92 2.27
N PRO A 413 3.81 12.45 1.26
CA PRO A 413 4.40 13.35 0.29
C PRO A 413 4.60 14.76 0.84
N LEU A 414 5.74 15.37 0.46
CA LEU A 414 5.99 16.80 0.58
C LEU A 414 5.70 17.50 -0.74
N THR A 415 5.01 18.64 -0.68
CA THR A 415 4.80 19.49 -1.85
C THR A 415 5.94 20.50 -2.00
N SER A 416 6.48 20.63 -3.21
CA SER A 416 7.39 21.72 -3.59
C SER A 416 6.91 22.45 -4.85
N LEU A 417 6.93 23.79 -4.80
CA LEU A 417 6.57 24.63 -5.95
C LEU A 417 7.71 24.75 -6.97
N ARG A 418 8.95 24.46 -6.56
CA ARG A 418 10.15 24.52 -7.38
C ARG A 418 11.08 23.37 -6.99
N SER A 419 11.77 22.79 -7.97
CA SER A 419 12.81 21.79 -7.71
C SER A 419 14.00 22.47 -7.00
N PRO A 420 14.38 22.05 -5.79
CA PRO A 420 15.40 22.74 -5.00
C PRO A 420 16.84 22.33 -5.37
N GLY A 421 17.15 22.27 -6.67
CA GLY A 421 18.52 22.06 -7.16
C GLY A 421 18.73 20.72 -7.87
N GLU A 422 19.99 20.31 -7.89
CA GLU A 422 20.52 19.13 -8.56
C GLU A 422 20.40 17.88 -7.68
N LEU A 423 20.36 16.69 -8.30
CA LEU A 423 20.41 15.44 -7.55
C LEU A 423 21.79 15.30 -6.89
N ALA A 424 21.80 14.93 -5.62
CA ALA A 424 22.98 14.78 -4.81
C ALA A 424 22.80 13.70 -3.75
N PHE A 425 23.91 13.24 -3.19
CA PHE A 425 23.92 12.42 -1.99
C PHE A 425 25.09 12.74 -1.07
N THR A 426 24.95 12.35 0.20
CA THR A 426 26.01 12.46 1.21
C THR A 426 25.72 11.49 2.35
N ILE A 427 26.77 11.13 3.08
CA ILE A 427 26.68 10.42 4.36
C ILE A 427 27.29 11.26 5.48
N GLY A 428 26.94 10.97 6.73
CA GLY A 428 27.56 11.57 7.90
C GLY A 428 26.85 11.19 9.19
N LYS A 429 27.04 12.03 10.21
CA LYS A 429 26.29 11.95 11.46
C LYS A 429 25.44 13.20 11.65
N TYR A 430 24.21 13.08 12.15
CA TYR A 430 23.40 14.27 12.44
C TYR A 430 23.81 14.97 13.75
N GLU A 431 24.58 14.29 14.61
CA GLU A 431 25.24 14.87 15.78
C GLU A 431 26.55 14.14 16.11
N GLN A 432 27.30 14.63 17.09
CA GLN A 432 28.57 14.02 17.49
C GLN A 432 28.35 12.64 18.11
N ALA A 433 29.00 11.62 17.55
CA ALA A 433 29.02 10.25 18.08
C ALA A 433 30.37 9.57 17.80
N GLU A 434 30.68 8.51 18.53
CA GLU A 434 31.90 7.71 18.32
C GLU A 434 31.80 6.84 17.04
N GLY A 435 32.95 6.60 16.42
CA GLY A 435 33.05 5.80 15.20
C GLY A 435 32.75 6.57 13.91
N GLU A 436 32.64 5.78 12.84
CA GLU A 436 32.41 6.22 11.47
C GLU A 436 31.27 5.45 10.84
N ILE A 437 30.60 6.09 9.87
CA ILE A 437 29.73 5.41 8.91
C ILE A 437 30.56 5.09 7.68
N MET A 438 30.36 3.89 7.14
CA MET A 438 30.92 3.46 5.86
C MET A 438 29.79 2.97 4.97
N LEU A 439 29.68 3.48 3.75
CA LEU A 439 28.76 2.97 2.73
C LEU A 439 29.50 2.56 1.46
N MET A 440 29.01 1.50 0.84
CA MET A 440 29.28 1.13 -0.54
C MET A 440 28.03 1.47 -1.34
N ILE A 441 28.12 2.50 -2.20
CA ILE A 441 27.02 2.88 -3.08
C ILE A 441 27.19 2.11 -4.38
N ASP A 442 26.28 1.17 -4.62
CA ASP A 442 26.35 0.21 -5.71
C ASP A 442 25.82 0.78 -7.02
N SER A 443 24.79 1.65 -6.94
CA SER A 443 24.29 2.34 -8.13
C SER A 443 23.45 3.57 -7.80
N ILE A 444 23.46 4.51 -8.74
CA ILE A 444 22.46 5.57 -8.86
C ILE A 444 21.72 5.40 -10.18
N GLU A 445 20.40 5.36 -10.12
CA GLU A 445 19.54 5.30 -11.29
C GLU A 445 18.50 6.42 -11.25
N ILE A 446 18.24 7.02 -12.42
CA ILE A 446 17.13 7.95 -12.61
C ILE A 446 16.29 7.42 -13.74
N VAL A 447 15.00 7.22 -13.46
CA VAL A 447 14.02 6.73 -14.42
C VAL A 447 13.01 7.84 -14.68
N SER A 448 12.82 8.20 -15.95
CA SER A 448 11.73 9.09 -16.34
C SER A 448 10.44 8.28 -16.38
N VAL A 449 9.38 8.80 -15.77
CA VAL A 449 8.06 8.20 -15.70
C VAL A 449 7.15 9.05 -16.59
N THR A 450 6.66 8.46 -17.69
CA THR A 450 5.67 9.10 -18.56
C THR A 450 4.29 8.55 -18.23
N GLU A 451 3.35 9.43 -17.86
CA GLU A 451 1.93 9.08 -17.71
C GLU A 451 1.29 8.62 -19.03
#